data_AF-A0A3S0DN33-F1
#
_entry.id   AF-A0A3S0DN33-F1
#
_cell.length_a   1.000
_cell.length_b   1.000
_cell.length_c   1.000
_cell.angle_alpha   90.00
_cell.angle_beta   90.00
_cell.angle_gamma   90.00
#
_symmetry.space_group_name_H-M   'P 1'
#
loop_
_entity.id
_entity.type
_entity.pdbx_description
1 polymer ?
#
loop_
_entity_poly.entity_id
_entity_poly.type
_entity_poly.pdbx_seq_one_letter_code
_entity_poly.pdbx_strand_id
1 'polypeptide(L)' 'QGHGRPIRITASVGIALYPEDGNSAELLLRRADLAMYQAKHAGKDQFCFYRDCPPNADEGGLPG' A
#
# COMPACT_ATOMS: atom_id res chain seq x y z
N GLN A 1 -25.48 -30.84 10.65
CA GLN A 1 -24.72 -29.89 11.48
C GLN A 1 -23.85 -29.07 10.55
N GLY A 2 -24.27 -27.83 10.24
CA GLY A 2 -23.47 -26.91 9.42
C GLY A 2 -22.57 -26.10 10.33
N HIS A 3 -21.32 -26.50 10.49
CA HIS A 3 -20.35 -25.70 11.24
C HIS A 3 -19.89 -24.55 10.33
N GLY A 4 -20.38 -23.34 10.58
CA GLY A 4 -19.86 -22.13 9.96
C GLY A 4 -18.39 -21.96 10.35
N ARG A 5 -17.49 -21.97 9.35
CA ARG A 5 -16.06 -21.78 9.58
C ARG A 5 -15.76 -20.27 9.65
N PRO A 6 -14.97 -19.80 10.62
CA PRO A 6 -14.56 -18.41 10.67
C PRO A 6 -13.66 -18.10 9.48
N ILE A 7 -14.02 -17.07 8.70
CA ILE A 7 -13.19 -16.53 7.62
C ILE A 7 -12.31 -15.43 8.22
N ARG A 8 -10.99 -15.57 8.08
CA ARG A 8 -10.04 -14.50 8.43
C ARG A 8 -9.76 -13.67 7.19
N ILE A 9 -10.09 -12.39 7.24
CA ILE A 9 -9.83 -11.43 6.18
C ILE A 9 -8.64 -10.57 6.62
N THR A 10 -7.64 -10.46 5.76
CA THR A 10 -6.45 -9.63 5.96
C THR A 10 -6.50 -8.45 5.00
N ALA A 11 -6.09 -7.26 5.43
CA ALA A 11 -6.04 -6.07 4.59
C ALA A 11 -4.63 -5.47 4.56
N SER A 12 -4.24 -4.94 3.42
CA SER A 12 -3.00 -4.17 3.28
C SER A 12 -3.35 -2.72 3.02
N VAL A 13 -2.64 -1.79 3.67
CA VAL A 13 -2.95 -0.35 3.62
C VAL A 13 -1.71 0.42 3.20
N GLY A 14 -1.85 1.34 2.26
CA GLY A 14 -0.79 2.28 1.89
C GLY A 14 -1.12 3.68 2.36
N ILE A 15 -0.12 4.39 2.90
CA ILE A 15 -0.29 5.71 3.49
C ILE A 15 0.62 6.71 2.77
N ALA A 16 0.05 7.84 2.35
CA ALA A 16 0.76 8.98 1.78
C ALA A 16 0.31 10.27 2.47
N LEU A 17 1.26 11.16 2.77
CA LEU A 17 1.04 12.37 3.56
C LEU A 17 1.19 13.63 2.68
N TYR A 18 0.28 14.59 2.81
CA TYR A 18 0.44 15.92 2.22
C TYR A 18 1.14 16.86 3.22
N PRO A 19 2.04 17.76 2.78
CA PRO A 19 2.55 17.96 1.42
C PRO A 19 3.75 17.08 1.07
N GLU A 20 4.12 16.19 1.98
CA GLU A 20 5.44 15.59 2.07
C GLU A 20 5.67 14.44 1.06
N ASP A 21 4.60 13.72 0.72
CA ASP A 21 4.50 12.68 -0.30
C ASP A 21 3.67 13.18 -1.49
N GLY A 22 3.45 14.48 -1.64
CA GLY A 22 2.79 15.00 -2.83
C GLY A 22 2.03 16.28 -2.56
N ASN A 23 1.90 17.09 -3.61
CA ASN A 23 1.23 18.39 -3.59
C ASN A 23 -0.15 18.37 -4.25
N SER A 24 -0.58 17.22 -4.77
CA SER A 24 -1.86 17.01 -5.45
C SER A 24 -2.53 15.73 -4.96
N ALA A 25 -3.86 15.74 -4.87
CA ALA A 25 -4.64 14.56 -4.45
C ALA A 25 -4.37 13.33 -5.34
N GLU A 26 -4.25 13.52 -6.65
CA GLU A 26 -3.93 12.44 -7.60
C GLU A 26 -2.56 11.80 -7.31
N LEU A 27 -1.55 12.63 -6.99
CA LEU A 27 -0.21 12.16 -6.67
C LEU A 27 -0.19 11.40 -5.34
N LEU A 28 -0.88 11.90 -4.32
CA LEU A 28 -1.02 11.24 -3.02
C LEU A 28 -1.72 9.90 -3.14
N LEU A 29 -2.81 9.82 -3.91
CA LEU A 29 -3.55 8.58 -4.17
C LEU A 29 -2.65 7.56 -4.87
N ARG A 30 -1.92 7.97 -5.92
CA ARG A 30 -1.01 7.08 -6.64
C ARG A 30 0.11 6.56 -5.75
N ARG A 31 0.66 7.40 -4.87
CA ARG A 31 1.72 7.02 -3.91
C ARG A 31 1.20 6.12 -2.78
N ALA A 32 -0.01 6.38 -2.28
CA ALA A 32 -0.68 5.49 -1.34
C ALA A 32 -0.95 4.12 -1.96
N ASP A 33 -1.39 4.05 -3.22
CA ASP A 33 -1.62 2.79 -3.93
C ASP A 33 -0.31 2.00 -4.12
N LEU A 34 0.77 2.68 -4.51
CA LEU A 34 2.12 2.10 -4.58
C LEU A 34 2.58 1.54 -3.23
N ALA A 35 2.37 2.27 -2.14
CA ALA A 35 2.70 1.81 -0.80
C ALA A 35 1.84 0.60 -0.37
N MET A 36 0.56 0.58 -0.77
CA MET A 36 -0.34 -0.56 -0.52
C MET A 36 0.12 -1.81 -1.28
N TYR A 37 0.48 -1.66 -2.55
CA TYR A 37 0.96 -2.76 -3.38
C TYR A 37 2.22 -3.40 -2.76
N GLN A 38 3.13 -2.57 -2.28
CA GLN A 38 4.32 -3.04 -1.57
C GLN A 38 3.98 -3.72 -0.25
N ALA A 39 3.08 -3.17 0.56
CA ALA A 39 2.59 -3.82 1.78
C ALA A 39 2.00 -5.21 1.46
N LYS A 40 1.31 -5.34 0.32
CA LYS A 40 0.75 -6.60 -0.16
C LYS A 40 1.83 -7.60 -0.61
N HIS A 41 2.95 -7.13 -1.15
CA HIS A 41 4.07 -7.96 -1.59
C HIS A 41 5.03 -8.33 -0.44
N ALA A 42 5.19 -7.45 0.55
CA ALA A 42 6.12 -7.62 1.66
C ALA A 42 5.65 -8.59 2.75
N GLY A 43 4.45 -9.19 2.63
CA GLY A 43 3.90 -10.07 3.67
C GLY A 43 2.38 -10.08 3.82
N LYS A 44 1.68 -9.09 3.25
CA LYS A 44 0.23 -8.84 3.45
C LYS A 44 -0.10 -8.52 4.92
N ASP A 45 -1.35 -8.16 5.20
CA ASP A 45 -1.84 -7.87 6.57
C ASP A 45 -1.07 -6.76 7.32
N GLN A 46 -0.58 -5.77 6.58
CA GLN A 46 0.27 -4.71 7.11
C GLN A 46 0.04 -3.39 6.39
N PHE A 47 0.49 -2.31 7.02
CA PHE A 47 0.46 -0.99 6.43
C PHE A 47 1.88 -0.52 6.11
N CYS A 48 2.04 0.22 5.01
CA CYS A 48 3.30 0.85 4.65
C CYS A 48 3.07 2.32 4.35
N PHE A 49 3.97 3.18 4.84
CA PHE A 49 4.07 4.55 4.37
C PHE A 49 4.85 4.56 3.06
N TYR A 50 4.47 5.45 2.14
CA TYR A 50 5.22 5.63 0.90
C TYR A 50 6.69 5.97 1.18
N ARG A 51 6.98 6.73 2.23
CA ARG A 51 8.35 7.05 2.67
C ARG A 51 9.17 5.86 3.16
N ASP A 52 8.51 4.84 3.70
CA ASP A 52 9.18 3.64 4.24
C ASP A 52 9.64 2.70 3.11
N CYS A 53 9.14 2.94 1.88
CA CYS A 53 9.65 2.31 0.69
C CYS A 53 11.04 2.88 0.35
N PRO A 54 12.05 2.02 0.12
CA PRO A 54 13.37 2.47 -0.28
C PRO A 54 13.30 3.33 -1.56
N PRO A 55 14.17 4.37 -1.67
CA PRO A 55 14.06 5.46 -2.65
C PRO A 55 14.25 5.03 -4.11
N ASN A 56 14.51 3.75 -4.39
CA ASN A 56 14.64 3.20 -5.72
C ASN A 56 13.30 2.94 -6.42
N ALA A 57 12.15 3.19 -5.76
CA ALA A 57 10.82 3.02 -6.36
C ALA A 57 10.32 4.22 -7.19
N ASP A 58 11.05 5.34 -7.24
CA ASP A 58 10.67 6.52 -8.05
C ASP A 58 11.06 6.38 -9.54
N GLU A 59 11.91 5.41 -9.92
CA GLU A 59 12.46 5.29 -11.28
C GLU A 59 11.86 4.18 -12.16
N GLY A 60 10.86 3.42 -11.70
CA GLY A 60 10.35 2.30 -12.48
C GLY A 60 8.93 1.96 -12.09
N GLY A 61 8.01 2.19 -13.02
CA GLY A 61 6.58 1.95 -12.84
C GLY A 61 6.26 0.56 -12.31
N LEU A 62 5.06 0.46 -11.73
CA LEU A 62 4.35 -0.79 -11.56
C LEU A 62 4.54 -1.65 -12.83
N PRO A 63 5.13 -2.85 -12.75
CA PRO A 63 4.89 -3.83 -13.80
C PRO A 63 3.40 -4.17 -13.77
N GLY A 64 2.75 -4.05 -14.93
CA GLY A 64 1.34 -4.42 -15.12
C GLY A 64 1.08 -5.90 -14.93
#